data_AF-A0AAW3ZV56-F1
#
_entry.id   AF-A0AAW3ZV56-F1
#
_cell.length_a   1.000
_cell.length_b   1.000
_cell.length_c   1.000
_cell.angle_alpha   90.00
_cell.angle_beta   90.00
_cell.angle_gamma   90.00
#
_symmetry.space_group_name_H-M   'P 1'
#
loop_
_entity.id
_entity.type
_entity.pdbx_description
1 polymer ?
#
loop_
_entity_poly.entity_id
_entity_poly.type
_entity_poly.pdbx_seq_one_letter_code
_entity_poly.pdbx_strand_id
1 'polypeptide(L)' 'MKNKLLVSGLAAISLGLGFGINTAQANSYCQSICYDDYNQCVSSGGTALECRSELRLCLKRCIFS' A
#
# COMPACT_ATOMS: atom_id res chain seq x y z
N MET A 1 -4.37 -16.10 38.60
CA MET A 1 -4.66 -15.97 37.15
C MET A 1 -3.45 -16.48 36.39
N LYS A 2 -3.66 -17.37 35.43
CA LYS A 2 -2.62 -18.19 34.77
C LYS A 2 -1.78 -17.38 33.77
N ASN A 3 -0.48 -17.63 33.86
CA ASN A 3 0.66 -17.37 32.98
C ASN A 3 0.38 -16.92 31.54
N LYS A 4 1.21 -15.98 31.04
CA LYS A 4 2.37 -16.28 30.16
C LYS A 4 3.03 -14.96 29.75
N LEU A 5 4.18 -14.65 30.36
CA LEU A 5 5.50 -14.85 29.76
C LEU A 5 5.74 -13.89 28.59
N LEU A 6 6.14 -12.66 28.93
CA LEU A 6 6.89 -11.78 28.04
C LEU A 6 8.19 -12.50 27.67
N VAL A 7 8.21 -13.16 26.51
CA VAL A 7 9.44 -13.65 25.89
C VAL A 7 9.96 -12.55 24.98
N SER A 8 10.59 -11.54 25.60
CA SER A 8 11.62 -10.77 24.93
C SER A 8 12.84 -11.67 24.80
N GLY A 9 13.11 -12.18 23.61
CA GLY A 9 14.36 -12.88 23.33
C GLY A 9 14.26 -13.94 22.24
N LEU A 10 14.87 -13.62 21.10
CA LEU A 10 15.51 -14.55 20.17
C LEU A 10 14.60 -15.49 19.36
N ALA A 11 14.19 -15.03 18.18
CA ALA A 11 14.05 -15.89 17.00
C ALA A 11 14.47 -15.13 15.74
N ALA A 12 15.75 -14.75 15.68
CA ALA A 12 16.42 -14.58 14.40
C ALA A 12 16.72 -15.99 13.88
N ILE A 13 15.82 -16.58 13.10
CA ILE A 13 16.06 -17.53 11.99
C ILE A 13 14.68 -17.69 11.32
N SER A 14 14.48 -17.05 10.18
CA SER A 14 13.62 -17.52 9.09
C SER A 14 13.86 -16.63 7.87
N LEU A 15 14.83 -17.04 7.03
CA LEU A 15 14.88 -16.68 5.61
C LEU A 15 13.72 -17.40 4.88
N GLY A 16 12.50 -17.15 5.32
CA GLY A 16 11.27 -17.71 4.82
C GLY A 16 10.38 -16.57 4.39
N LEU A 17 9.88 -16.67 3.16
CA LEU A 17 8.97 -15.75 2.48
C LEU A 17 7.62 -15.66 3.23
N GLY A 18 7.65 -15.04 4.41
CA GLY A 18 6.52 -14.90 5.32
C GLY A 18 6.08 -13.44 5.48
N PHE A 19 6.29 -12.62 4.47
CA PHE A 19 5.61 -11.34 4.37
C PHE A 19 4.19 -11.60 3.87
N GLY A 20 3.35 -12.10 4.77
CA GLY A 20 1.90 -11.89 4.69
C GLY A 20 1.61 -10.41 4.88
N ILE A 21 2.16 -9.56 4.02
CA ILE A 21 1.70 -8.19 3.86
C ILE A 21 0.31 -8.38 3.31
N ASN A 22 -0.69 -8.07 4.14
CA ASN A 22 -2.10 -8.06 3.78
C ASN A 22 -2.22 -7.38 2.40
N THR A 23 -2.32 -8.17 1.33
CA THR A 23 -2.30 -7.67 -0.06
C THR A 23 -3.45 -6.69 -0.27
N ALA A 24 -4.55 -6.88 0.45
CA ALA A 24 -5.66 -5.93 0.54
C ALA A 24 -5.25 -4.57 1.14
N GLN A 25 -4.44 -4.55 2.21
CA GLN A 25 -4.01 -3.32 2.87
C GLN A 25 -2.95 -2.59 2.04
N ALA A 26 -2.00 -3.32 1.44
CA ALA A 26 -1.03 -2.77 0.49
C ALA A 26 -1.73 -2.17 -0.74
N ASN A 27 -2.74 -2.86 -1.28
CA ASN A 27 -3.53 -2.37 -2.41
C ASN A 27 -4.35 -1.12 -2.04
N SER A 28 -4.97 -1.09 -0.86
CA SER A 28 -5.73 0.10 -0.40
C SER A 28 -4.84 1.34 -0.22
N TYR A 29 -3.62 1.16 0.31
CA TYR A 29 -2.66 2.25 0.48
C TYR A 29 -2.15 2.75 -0.88
N CYS A 30 -1.85 1.84 -1.80
CA CYS A 30 -1.44 2.17 -3.16
C CYS A 30 -2.53 2.96 -3.91
N GLN A 31 -3.78 2.52 -3.83
CA GLN A 31 -4.90 3.24 -4.44
C GLN A 31 -5.06 4.65 -3.85
N SER A 32 -4.92 4.79 -2.52
CA SER A 32 -4.99 6.11 -1.86
C SER A 32 -3.96 7.09 -2.41
N ILE A 33 -2.73 6.65 -2.66
CA ILE A 33 -1.68 7.49 -3.26
C ILE A 33 -2.07 7.91 -4.67
N CYS A 34 -2.59 6.98 -5.48
CA CYS A 34 -3.02 7.30 -6.85
C CYS A 34 -4.13 8.35 -6.87
N TYR A 35 -5.09 8.27 -5.95
CA TYR A 35 -6.15 9.26 -5.84
C TYR A 35 -5.64 10.60 -5.31
N ASP A 36 -4.67 10.60 -4.40
CA ASP A 36 -4.02 11.82 -3.93
C ASP A 36 -3.30 12.55 -5.08
N ASP A 37 -2.53 11.83 -5.88
CA ASP A 37 -1.83 12.36 -7.05
C ASP A 37 -2.80 12.93 -8.09
N TYR A 38 -3.91 12.23 -8.35
CA TYR A 38 -5.00 12.74 -9.17
C TYR A 38 -5.57 14.06 -8.63
N ASN A 39 -5.85 14.13 -7.33
CA ASN A 39 -6.38 15.34 -6.71
C ASN A 39 -5.38 16.51 -6.72
N GLN A 40 -4.08 16.22 -6.57
CA GLN A 40 -3.02 17.21 -6.71
C GLN A 40 -2.91 17.72 -8.15
N CYS A 41 -2.99 16.83 -9.14
CA CYS A 41 -2.97 17.19 -10.55
C CYS A 41 -4.16 18.11 -10.92
N VAL A 42 -5.37 17.77 -10.48
CA VAL A 42 -6.56 18.61 -10.69
C VAL A 42 -6.42 19.95 -9.94
N SER A 43 -5.93 19.93 -8.70
CA SER A 43 -5.71 21.17 -7.91
C SER A 43 -4.66 22.09 -8.51
N SER A 44 -3.68 21.53 -9.24
CA SER A 44 -2.62 22.29 -9.91
C SER A 44 -3.06 22.90 -11.24
N GLY A 45 -4.33 22.77 -11.62
CA GLY A 45 -4.89 23.27 -12.88
C GLY A 45 -4.82 22.29 -14.04
N GLY A 46 -4.43 21.03 -13.79
CA GLY A 46 -4.54 19.96 -14.78
C GLY A 46 -6.00 19.66 -15.12
N THR A 47 -6.27 19.28 -16.36
CA THR A 47 -7.63 18.83 -16.73
C THR A 47 -7.89 17.44 -16.16
N ALA A 48 -9.15 17.18 -15.77
CA ALA A 48 -9.53 15.86 -15.26
C ALA A 48 -9.23 14.72 -16.26
N LEU A 49 -9.17 15.00 -17.57
CA LEU A 49 -8.85 14.02 -18.60
C LEU A 49 -7.37 13.61 -18.56
N GLU A 50 -6.47 14.58 -18.43
CA GLU A 50 -5.02 14.37 -18.32
C GLU A 50 -4.69 13.63 -17.02
N CYS A 51 -5.21 14.13 -15.89
CA CYS A 51 -4.97 13.52 -14.57
C CYS A 51 -5.55 12.10 -14.47
N ARG A 52 -6.63 11.80 -15.20
CA ARG A 52 -7.26 10.47 -15.18
C ARG A 52 -6.42 9.40 -15.90
N SER A 53 -5.61 9.79 -16.89
CA SER A 53 -4.71 8.86 -17.57
C SER A 53 -3.64 8.34 -16.61
N GLU A 54 -3.02 9.25 -15.85
CA GLU A 54 -2.02 8.93 -14.83
C GLU A 54 -2.62 8.12 -13.67
N LEU A 55 -3.82 8.51 -13.20
CA LEU A 55 -4.57 7.75 -12.20
C LEU A 55 -4.79 6.30 -12.62
N ARG A 56 -5.21 6.05 -13.88
CA ARG A 56 -5.47 4.70 -14.38
C ARG A 56 -4.21 3.84 -14.41
N LEU A 57 -3.07 4.42 -14.81
CA LEU A 57 -1.78 3.71 -14.83
C LEU A 57 -1.33 3.36 -13.41
N CYS A 58 -1.48 4.31 -12.47
CA CYS A 58 -1.16 4.11 -11.07
C CYS A 58 -2.02 2.99 -10.45
N LEU A 59 -3.34 3.04 -10.64
CA LEU A 59 -4.26 2.00 -10.14
C LEU A 59 -3.97 0.62 -10.73
N LYS A 60 -3.60 0.55 -12.02
CA LYS A 60 -3.16 -0.73 -12.62
C LYS A 60 -1.95 -1.29 -11.90
N ARG A 61 -0.93 -0.46 -11.62
CA ARG A 61 0.27 -0.90 -10.89
C ARG A 61 -0.09 -1.43 -9.50
N CYS A 62 -1.05 -0.83 -8.80
CA CYS A 62 -1.51 -1.31 -7.49
C CYS A 62 -2.15 -2.70 -7.50
N ILE A 63 -2.80 -3.10 -8.61
CA ILE A 63 -3.45 -4.40 -8.76
C ILE A 63 -2.44 -5.53 -9.01
N PHE A 64 -1.30 -5.20 -9.62
CA PHE A 64 -0.24 -6.16 -9.99
C PHE A 64 0.99 -6.10 -9.07
N SER A 65 0.95 -5.29 -7.99
CA SER A 65 2.03 -5.13 -7.00
C SER A 65 1.77 -5.91 -5.72
#